data_AF-A0A968I671-F1
#
_entry.id   AF-A0A968I671-F1
#
_cell.length_a   1.000
_cell.length_b   1.000
_cell.length_c   1.000
_cell.angle_alpha   90.00
_cell.angle_beta   90.00
_cell.angle_gamma   90.00
#
_symmetry.space_group_name_H-M   'P 1'
#
loop_
_entity.id
_entity.type
_entity.pdbx_description
1 polymer ?
#
loop_
_entity_poly.entity_id
_entity_poly.type
_entity_poly.pdbx_seq_one_letter_code
_entity_poly.pdbx_strand_id
1 'polypeptide(L)'
;MLPFETVIVPARAQYALLELAGRPQRTPPGGWDVLTPPGALKAGDDLFNQGVYARGSMALFALRNRIGETAFWKLLRAYLEKYKFGNASNEDFFALTGELSGAGAKAFLERWVNDATTPDLPELGLNASDFKLGAVFR
;
A
#
# COMPACT_ATOMS: atom_id res chain seq x y z
N MET A 1 12.37 16.89 -4.30
CA MET A 1 11.52 15.68 -4.17
C MET A 1 12.48 14.51 -4.00
N LEU A 2 12.44 13.79 -2.86
CA LEU A 2 13.34 12.66 -2.63
C LEU A 2 12.99 11.50 -3.58
N PRO A 3 13.97 10.69 -4.03
CA PRO A 3 13.69 9.54 -4.89
C PRO A 3 12.81 8.50 -4.18
N PHE A 4 11.99 7.77 -4.93
CA PHE A 4 11.06 6.75 -4.42
C PHE A 4 11.76 5.65 -3.61
N GLU A 5 13.02 5.32 -3.95
CA GLU A 5 13.86 4.42 -3.15
C GLU A 5 14.00 4.90 -1.70
N THR A 6 14.07 6.22 -1.46
CA THR A 6 14.15 6.81 -0.12
C THR A 6 12.83 6.70 0.67
N VAL A 7 11.69 6.46 -0.01
CA VAL A 7 10.36 6.26 0.58
C VAL A 7 10.05 4.78 0.83
N ILE A 8 10.80 3.85 0.22
CA ILE A 8 10.82 2.42 0.61
C ILE A 8 11.83 2.16 1.73
N VAL A 9 12.90 2.97 1.81
CA VAL A 9 13.86 2.95 2.94
C VAL A 9 13.26 3.21 4.34
N PRO A 10 12.09 3.85 4.60
CA PRO A 10 11.52 3.93 5.93
C PRO A 10 11.14 2.57 6.49
N ALA A 11 10.76 1.59 5.65
CA ALA A 11 10.57 0.23 6.15
C ALA A 11 11.90 -0.30 6.71
N ARG A 12 12.98 -0.25 5.92
CA ARG A 12 14.33 -0.68 6.35
C ARG A 12 14.88 0.12 7.53
N ALA A 13 14.66 1.43 7.57
CA ALA A 13 15.12 2.32 8.63
C ALA A 13 14.31 2.16 9.91
N GLN A 14 13.00 1.90 9.81
CA GLN A 14 12.13 1.60 10.96
C GLN A 14 12.45 0.22 11.54
N TYR A 15 12.81 -0.78 10.73
CA TYR A 15 13.29 -2.08 11.24
C TYR A 15 14.67 -1.99 11.89
N ALA A 16 15.63 -1.26 11.29
CA ALA A 16 16.92 -1.03 11.89
C ALA A 16 16.81 -0.29 13.25
N LEU A 17 15.86 0.65 13.37
CA LEU A 17 15.55 1.35 14.63
C LEU A 17 14.94 0.44 15.69
N LEU A 18 14.07 -0.50 15.30
CA LEU A 18 13.41 -1.43 16.22
C LEU A 18 14.34 -2.55 16.69
N GLU A 19 15.26 -3.01 15.84
CA GLU A 19 16.35 -3.92 16.22
C GLU A 19 17.35 -3.25 17.18
N LEU A 20 17.75 -2.00 16.91
CA LEU A 20 18.61 -1.22 17.80
C LEU A 20 17.98 -0.97 19.18
N ALA A 21 16.65 -0.91 19.25
CA ALA A 21 15.91 -0.61 20.48
C ALA A 21 15.74 -1.83 21.43
N GLY A 22 16.26 -3.01 21.07
CA GLY A 22 16.29 -4.19 21.94
C GLY A 22 14.93 -4.71 22.39
N ARG A 23 13.84 -4.36 21.68
CA ARG A 23 12.47 -4.79 21.99
C ARG A 23 12.22 -6.17 21.38
N PRO A 24 12.05 -7.25 22.17
CA PRO A 24 11.69 -8.56 21.61
C PRO A 24 10.26 -8.47 21.07
N GLN A 25 10.12 -8.46 19.75
CA GLN A 25 8.81 -8.62 19.13
C GLN A 25 8.50 -10.11 18.97
N ARG A 26 7.28 -10.49 19.30
CA ARG A 26 6.76 -11.82 19.02
C ARG A 26 6.60 -11.91 17.50
N THR A 27 7.45 -12.68 16.82
CA THR A 27 7.32 -12.90 15.37
C THR A 27 5.90 -13.40 15.09
N PRO A 28 5.11 -12.72 14.24
CA PRO A 28 3.78 -13.20 13.89
C PRO A 28 3.89 -14.57 13.22
N PRO A 29 2.88 -15.45 13.37
CA PRO A 29 2.81 -16.68 12.59
C PRO A 29 2.79 -16.31 11.09
N GLY A 30 3.85 -16.65 10.36
CA GLY A 30 4.03 -16.28 8.94
C GLY A 30 5.22 -15.35 8.64
N GLY A 31 5.90 -14.83 9.66
CA GLY A 31 7.09 -13.99 9.50
C GLY A 31 6.77 -12.50 9.29
N TRP A 32 7.80 -11.73 8.93
CA TRP A 32 7.69 -10.30 8.62
C TRP A 32 7.23 -10.07 7.17
N ASP A 33 6.11 -10.65 6.76
CA ASP A 33 5.56 -10.34 5.44
C ASP A 33 4.98 -8.91 5.44
N VAL A 34 5.89 -7.94 5.28
CA VAL A 34 5.61 -6.50 5.32
C VAL A 34 4.71 -6.04 4.16
N LEU A 35 4.38 -6.94 3.23
CA LEU A 35 3.54 -6.69 2.07
C LEU A 35 2.27 -7.53 2.04
N THR A 36 1.88 -8.07 3.21
CA THR A 36 0.58 -8.71 3.39
C THR A 36 -0.53 -7.79 2.84
N PRO A 37 -1.40 -8.29 1.93
CA PRO A 37 -2.48 -7.48 1.37
C PRO A 37 -3.39 -6.95 2.47
N PRO A 38 -3.64 -5.62 2.55
CA PRO A 38 -4.50 -5.06 3.57
C PRO A 38 -5.91 -5.66 3.56
N GLY A 39 -6.44 -6.01 2.39
CA GLY A 39 -7.77 -6.63 2.24
C GLY A 39 -7.87 -8.07 2.76
N ALA A 40 -6.74 -8.76 3.00
CA ALA A 40 -6.72 -10.11 3.55
C ALA A 40 -6.59 -10.16 5.08
N LEU A 41 -6.31 -9.02 5.72
CA LEU A 41 -6.14 -8.91 7.17
C LEU A 41 -7.49 -9.00 7.87
N LYS A 42 -7.53 -9.72 9.00
CA LYS A 42 -8.76 -9.85 9.80
C LYS A 42 -8.81 -8.79 10.90
N ALA A 43 -10.01 -8.50 11.40
CA ALA A 43 -10.17 -7.61 12.55
C ALA A 43 -9.49 -8.18 13.81
N GLY A 44 -9.10 -7.29 14.74
CA GLY A 44 -8.40 -7.64 15.97
C GLY A 44 -6.92 -7.27 15.91
N ASP A 45 -6.05 -8.21 16.22
CA ASP A 45 -4.60 -7.98 16.35
C ASP A 45 -3.90 -7.62 15.02
N ASP A 46 -4.54 -7.87 13.87
CA ASP A 46 -3.99 -7.62 12.53
C ASP A 46 -4.28 -6.22 11.97
N LEU A 47 -5.09 -5.39 12.65
CA LEU A 47 -5.41 -4.03 12.19
C LEU A 47 -4.18 -3.12 12.09
N PHE A 48 -3.14 -3.42 12.86
CA PHE A 48 -1.87 -2.68 12.88
C PHE A 48 -0.73 -3.47 12.22
N ASN A 49 -1.07 -4.42 11.35
CA ASN A 49 -0.08 -5.12 10.54
C ASN A 49 0.69 -4.14 9.63
N GLN A 50 1.99 -4.38 9.45
CA GLN A 50 2.86 -3.52 8.65
C GLN A 50 2.41 -3.42 7.18
N GLY A 51 1.75 -4.45 6.64
CA GLY A 51 1.15 -4.42 5.30
C GLY A 51 0.14 -3.29 5.12
N VAL A 52 -0.63 -2.94 6.17
CA VAL A 52 -1.56 -1.80 6.14
C VAL A 52 -0.82 -0.50 5.82
N TYR A 53 0.36 -0.30 6.40
CA TYR A 53 1.15 0.91 6.23
C TYR A 53 2.01 0.87 4.97
N ALA A 54 2.83 -0.17 4.81
CA ALA A 54 3.76 -0.29 3.71
C ALA A 54 3.03 -0.51 2.39
N ARG A 55 2.22 -1.57 2.27
CA ARG A 55 1.50 -1.86 1.03
C ARG A 55 0.38 -0.86 0.75
N GLY A 56 -0.28 -0.34 1.78
CA GLY A 56 -1.26 0.74 1.64
C GLY A 56 -0.67 2.02 1.04
N SER A 57 0.49 2.46 1.55
CA SER A 57 1.18 3.64 1.00
C SER A 57 1.68 3.42 -0.43
N MET A 58 2.19 2.23 -0.74
CA MET A 58 2.58 1.84 -2.10
C MET A 58 1.38 1.84 -3.05
N ALA A 59 0.23 1.33 -2.65
CA ALA A 59 -0.99 1.33 -3.47
C ALA A 59 -1.42 2.74 -3.87
N LEU A 60 -1.39 3.70 -2.93
CA LEU A 60 -1.72 5.10 -3.23
C LEU A 60 -0.67 5.77 -4.13
N PHE A 61 0.61 5.48 -3.91
CA PHE A 61 1.68 5.98 -4.78
C PHE A 61 1.56 5.43 -6.20
N ALA A 62 1.31 4.12 -6.32
CA ALA A 62 1.09 3.44 -7.59
C ALA A 62 -0.12 4.02 -8.33
N LEU A 63 -1.23 4.23 -7.60
CA LEU A 63 -2.42 4.87 -8.14
C LEU A 63 -2.12 6.28 -8.66
N ARG A 64 -1.39 7.11 -7.90
CA ARG A 64 -1.00 8.46 -8.33
C ARG A 64 -0.22 8.46 -9.64
N ASN A 65 0.73 7.52 -9.80
CA ASN A 65 1.48 7.38 -11.06
C ASN A 65 0.57 6.92 -12.20
N ARG A 66 -0.37 6.02 -11.91
CA ARG A 66 -1.28 5.45 -12.90
C ARG A 66 -2.30 6.45 -13.45
N ILE A 67 -2.94 7.24 -12.58
CA ILE A 67 -4.01 8.17 -12.98
C ILE A 67 -3.52 9.60 -13.17
N GLY A 68 -2.26 9.87 -12.83
CA GLY A 68 -1.66 11.20 -12.86
C GLY A 68 -2.01 12.04 -11.63
N GLU A 69 -1.15 13.03 -11.35
CA GLU A 69 -1.23 13.85 -10.14
C GLU A 69 -2.53 14.65 -10.01
N THR A 70 -2.99 15.26 -11.10
CA THR A 70 -4.21 16.08 -11.09
C THR A 70 -5.44 15.25 -10.75
N ALA A 71 -5.59 14.06 -11.36
CA ALA A 71 -6.71 13.17 -11.08
C ALA A 71 -6.63 12.60 -9.66
N PHE A 72 -5.42 12.27 -9.19
CA PHE A 72 -5.20 11.78 -7.83
C PHE A 72 -5.63 12.79 -6.76
N TRP A 73 -5.21 14.05 -6.88
CA TRP A 73 -5.64 15.07 -5.92
C TRP A 73 -7.13 15.41 -6.02
N LYS A 74 -7.71 15.35 -7.22
CA LYS A 74 -9.17 15.46 -7.40
C LYS A 74 -9.90 14.33 -6.67
N LEU A 75 -9.44 13.10 -6.83
CA LEU A 75 -9.98 11.91 -6.15
C LEU A 75 -9.93 12.05 -4.63
N LEU A 76 -8.78 12.39 -4.05
CA LEU A 76 -8.65 12.52 -2.59
C LEU A 76 -9.55 13.63 -2.02
N ARG A 77 -9.64 14.78 -2.69
CA ARG A 77 -10.55 15.85 -2.26
C ARG A 77 -12.02 15.42 -2.34
N ALA A 78 -12.41 14.76 -3.43
CA ALA A 78 -13.76 14.25 -3.60
C ALA A 78 -14.11 13.19 -2.53
N TYR A 79 -13.16 12.31 -2.20
CA TYR A 79 -13.34 11.30 -1.16
C TYR A 79 -13.57 11.94 0.21
N LEU A 80 -12.67 12.85 0.62
CA LEU A 80 -12.77 13.53 1.91
C LEU A 80 -14.05 14.37 2.02
N GLU A 81 -14.47 15.02 0.94
CA GLU A 81 -15.72 15.79 0.92
C GLU A 81 -16.97 14.90 0.98
N LYS A 82 -16.98 13.79 0.24
CA LYS A 82 -18.13 12.87 0.16
C LYS A 82 -18.38 12.14 1.48
N TYR A 83 -17.31 11.74 2.17
CA TYR A 83 -17.38 10.93 3.40
C TYR A 83 -17.05 11.74 4.66
N LYS A 84 -17.04 13.08 4.59
CA LYS A 84 -16.83 13.93 5.77
C LYS A 84 -17.85 13.61 6.86
N PHE A 85 -17.38 13.55 8.09
CA PHE A 85 -18.19 13.24 9.27
C PHE A 85 -18.89 11.87 9.22
N GLY A 86 -18.44 10.96 8.35
CA GLY A 86 -18.96 9.60 8.21
C GLY A 86 -17.85 8.55 8.20
N ASN A 87 -18.22 7.33 7.81
CA ASN A 87 -17.30 6.23 7.58
C ASN A 87 -17.34 5.84 6.09
N ALA A 88 -16.25 5.25 5.61
CA ALA A 88 -16.13 4.75 4.25
C ALA A 88 -15.38 3.42 4.26
N SER A 89 -15.79 2.50 3.38
CA SER A 89 -15.12 1.22 3.19
C SER A 89 -14.06 1.28 2.08
N ASN A 90 -13.37 0.17 1.85
CA ASN A 90 -12.47 0.05 0.70
C ASN A 90 -13.26 0.13 -0.62
N GLU A 91 -14.43 -0.51 -0.68
CA GLU A 91 -15.31 -0.52 -1.84
C GLU A 91 -15.80 0.88 -2.21
N ASP A 92 -16.08 1.73 -1.22
CA ASP A 92 -16.40 3.14 -1.42
C ASP A 92 -15.28 3.89 -2.17
N PHE A 93 -14.03 3.68 -1.74
CA PHE A 93 -12.88 4.32 -2.37
C PHE A 93 -12.60 3.74 -3.77
N PHE A 94 -12.78 2.42 -3.97
CA PHE A 94 -12.65 1.77 -5.28
C PHE A 94 -13.70 2.28 -6.26
N ALA A 95 -14.96 2.41 -5.82
CA ALA A 95 -16.04 2.93 -6.63
C ALA A 95 -15.77 4.37 -7.07
N LEU A 96 -15.38 5.25 -6.14
CA LEU A 96 -15.06 6.64 -6.45
C LEU A 96 -13.84 6.77 -7.38
N THR A 97 -12.84 5.90 -7.22
CA THR A 97 -11.69 5.81 -8.14
C THR A 97 -12.15 5.45 -9.56
N GLY A 98 -13.05 4.48 -9.67
CA GLY A 98 -13.63 4.08 -10.95
C GLY A 98 -14.48 5.19 -11.61
N GLU A 99 -15.26 5.90 -10.80
CA GLU A 99 -16.09 7.03 -11.25
C GLU A 99 -15.23 8.17 -11.83
N LEU A 100 -14.13 8.53 -11.14
CA LEU A 100 -13.33 9.70 -11.51
C LEU A 100 -12.17 9.40 -12.46
N SER A 101 -11.68 8.15 -12.50
CA SER A 101 -10.47 7.75 -13.23
C SER A 101 -10.65 6.50 -14.11
N GLY A 102 -11.88 5.98 -14.22
CA GLY A 102 -12.25 4.86 -15.09
C GLY A 102 -12.08 3.48 -14.45
N ALA A 103 -12.76 2.49 -15.04
CA ALA A 103 -12.81 1.11 -14.53
C ALA A 103 -11.42 0.44 -14.39
N GLY A 104 -10.46 0.80 -15.26
CA GLY A 104 -9.09 0.30 -15.16
C GLY A 104 -8.36 0.77 -13.90
N ALA A 105 -8.59 2.00 -13.44
CA ALA A 105 -7.99 2.52 -12.21
C ALA A 105 -8.59 1.84 -10.97
N LYS A 106 -9.90 1.58 -11.00
CA LYS A 106 -10.59 0.79 -9.96
C LYS A 106 -9.99 -0.61 -9.86
N ALA A 107 -9.98 -1.36 -10.97
CA ALA A 107 -9.47 -2.73 -10.98
C ALA A 107 -7.98 -2.80 -10.61
N PHE A 108 -7.20 -1.78 -10.96
CA PHE A 108 -5.81 -1.64 -10.53
C PHE A 108 -5.69 -1.55 -9.01
N LEU A 109 -6.43 -0.63 -8.39
CA LEU A 109 -6.39 -0.40 -6.96
C LEU A 109 -6.93 -1.60 -6.15
N GLU A 110 -7.98 -2.25 -6.63
CA GLU A 110 -8.54 -3.47 -6.02
C GLU A 110 -7.50 -4.57 -5.90
N ARG A 111 -6.74 -4.84 -6.97
CA ARG A 111 -5.66 -5.84 -6.93
C ARG A 111 -4.56 -5.47 -5.94
N TRP A 112 -4.20 -4.19 -5.89
CA TRP A 112 -3.19 -3.70 -4.95
C TRP A 112 -3.58 -3.95 -3.49
N VAL A 113 -4.86 -3.83 -3.15
CA VAL A 113 -5.35 -4.02 -1.79
C VAL A 113 -5.65 -5.49 -1.46
N ASN A 114 -6.15 -6.26 -2.42
CA ASN A 114 -6.74 -7.58 -2.15
C ASN A 114 -5.89 -8.77 -2.59
N ASP A 115 -5.04 -8.64 -3.62
CA ASP A 115 -4.35 -9.82 -4.18
C ASP A 115 -3.25 -10.32 -3.25
N ALA A 116 -3.05 -11.64 -3.18
CA ALA A 116 -1.99 -12.25 -2.36
C ALA A 116 -0.59 -11.68 -2.69
N THR A 117 -0.33 -11.40 -3.97
CA THR A 117 0.94 -10.85 -4.45
C THR A 117 0.80 -9.38 -4.81
N THR A 118 1.82 -8.58 -4.51
CA THR A 118 1.89 -7.18 -4.96
C THR A 118 1.89 -7.13 -6.49
N PRO A 119 0.97 -6.37 -7.13
CA PRO A 119 0.95 -6.24 -8.59
C PRO A 119 2.18 -5.49 -9.14
N ASP A 120 2.45 -5.67 -10.43
CA ASP A 120 3.52 -4.94 -11.13
C ASP A 120 3.27 -3.42 -11.15
N LEU A 121 4.38 -2.67 -11.18
CA LEU A 121 4.47 -1.21 -11.28
C LEU A 121 5.37 -0.84 -12.46
N PRO A 122 4.95 -1.13 -13.71
CA PRO A 122 5.78 -0.91 -14.89
C PRO A 122 6.16 0.56 -15.07
N GLU A 123 5.34 1.50 -14.59
CA GLU A 123 5.63 2.94 -14.63
C GLU A 123 6.90 3.32 -13.85
N LEU A 124 7.35 2.47 -12.93
CA LEU A 124 8.58 2.65 -12.14
C LEU A 124 9.65 1.60 -12.48
N GLY A 125 9.41 0.75 -13.49
CA GLY A 125 10.26 -0.39 -13.82
C GLY A 125 10.25 -1.49 -12.75
N LEU A 126 9.25 -1.52 -11.87
CA LEU A 126 9.13 -2.49 -10.78
C LEU A 126 8.15 -3.61 -11.13
N ASN A 127 8.47 -4.82 -10.70
CA ASN A 127 7.65 -6.02 -10.87
C ASN A 127 7.38 -6.73 -9.53
N ALA A 128 6.45 -7.67 -9.52
CA ALA A 128 6.03 -8.43 -8.34
C ALA A 128 7.19 -9.14 -7.61
N SER A 129 8.27 -9.50 -8.32
CA SER A 129 9.44 -10.16 -7.72
C SER A 129 10.39 -9.20 -7.00
N ASP A 130 10.41 -7.92 -7.37
CA ASP A 130 11.21 -6.89 -6.68
C ASP A 130 10.71 -6.64 -5.25
N PHE A 131 9.46 -7.05 -4.98
CA PHE A 131 8.80 -6.93 -3.69
C PHE A 131 9.00 -8.16 -2.79
N LYS A 132 9.60 -9.24 -3.28
CA LYS A 132 9.90 -10.42 -2.46
C LYS A 132 11.14 -10.16 -1.62
N LEU A 133 10.97 -10.08 -0.29
CA LEU A 133 12.04 -10.06 0.71
C LEU A 133 12.94 -11.30 0.54
N GLY A 134 14.00 -11.16 -0.26
CA GLY A 134 14.97 -12.23 -0.55
C GLY A 134 15.64 -12.16 -1.92
N ALA A 135 15.14 -11.37 -2.88
CA ALA A 135 15.67 -11.36 -4.25
C ALA A 135 16.89 -10.44 -4.47
N VAL A 136 17.21 -9.55 -3.52
CA VAL A 136 18.22 -8.48 -3.70
C VAL A 136 19.58 -8.80 -3.04
N PHE A 137 19.72 -9.94 -2.38
CA PHE A 137 21.01 -10.43 -1.87
C PHE A 137 21.41 -11.74 -2.58
N ARG A 138 22.04 -11.58 -3.75
CA ARG A 138 23.08 -12.48 -4.23
C ARG A 138 24.30 -11.65 -4.60
#